data_AF-A0A2L2Z3E7-F1
#
_entry.id   AF-A0A2L2Z3E7-F1
#
_cell.length_a   1.000
_cell.length_b   1.000
_cell.length_c   1.000
_cell.angle_alpha   90.00
_cell.angle_beta   90.00
_cell.angle_gamma   90.00
#
_symmetry.space_group_name_H-M   'P 1'
#
loop_
_entity.id
_entity.type
_entity.pdbx_description
1 polymer ?
#
loop_
_entity_poly.entity_id
_entity_poly.type
_entity_poly.pdbx_seq_one_letter_code
_entity_poly.pdbx_strand_id
1 'polypeptide(L)' 'RRREGKTDYFARVKLVVQDINKYNSPIYRMIVRFSNNVIITQIAYARIEVDVIVCAEYAHELTQYG' A
#
# COMPACT_ATOMS: atom_id res chain seq x y z
N ARG A 1 13.96 5.95 1.47
CA ARG A 1 13.13 5.17 0.51
C ARG A 1 13.67 5.11 -0.93
N ARG A 2 13.94 6.23 -1.63
CA ARG A 2 14.47 6.18 -3.02
C ARG A 2 15.89 5.62 -3.12
N ARG A 3 16.79 6.06 -2.22
CA ARG A 3 18.18 5.56 -2.13
C ARG A 3 18.26 4.09 -1.70
N GLU A 4 17.35 3.67 -0.81
CA GLU A 4 17.16 2.27 -0.40
C GLU A 4 16.48 1.40 -1.47
N GLY A 5 16.05 1.96 -2.61
CA GLY A 5 15.39 1.21 -3.69
C GLY A 5 13.98 0.67 -3.36
N LYS A 6 13.36 1.08 -2.25
CA LYS A 6 12.10 0.49 -1.77
C LYS A 6 10.82 1.04 -2.43
N THR A 7 10.93 2.09 -3.24
CA THR A 7 9.77 2.79 -3.81
C THR A 7 10.15 3.48 -5.11
N ASP A 8 9.41 3.17 -6.17
CA ASP A 8 9.36 3.99 -7.38
C ASP A 8 8.38 5.15 -7.17
N TYR A 9 8.89 6.37 -7.24
CA TYR A 9 8.09 7.58 -7.05
C TYR A 9 7.29 7.96 -8.29
N PHE A 10 7.75 7.60 -9.49
CA PHE A 10 7.03 7.93 -10.72
C PHE A 10 5.70 7.17 -10.81
N ALA A 11 5.73 5.87 -10.54
CA ALA A 11 4.51 5.07 -10.41
C ALA A 11 3.65 5.51 -9.22
N ARG A 12 4.26 5.81 -8.06
CA ARG A 12 3.51 6.18 -6.84
C ARG A 12 2.67 7.45 -7.02
N VAL A 13 3.18 8.48 -7.71
CA VAL A 13 2.41 9.71 -7.95
C VAL A 13 1.08 9.39 -8.65
N LYS A 14 1.11 8.55 -9.68
CA LYS A 14 -0.09 8.18 -10.45
C LYS A 14 -1.09 7.31 -9.66
N LEU A 15 -0.61 6.55 -8.67
CA LEU A 15 -1.43 5.66 -7.85
C LEU A 15 -2.07 6.35 -6.64
N VAL A 16 -1.54 7.49 -6.23
CA VAL A 16 -1.93 8.16 -4.97
C VAL A 16 -2.73 9.43 -5.23
N VAL A 17 -2.44 10.14 -6.32
CA VAL A 17 -3.10 11.42 -6.63
C VAL A 17 -4.56 11.17 -6.94
N GLN A 18 -5.41 11.84 -6.17
CA GLN A 18 -6.86 11.88 -6.38
C GLN A 18 -7.24 13.12 -7.18
N ASP A 19 -8.29 13.00 -7.97
CA ASP A 19 -8.89 14.14 -8.65
C ASP A 19 -9.41 15.16 -7.64
N ILE A 20 -9.09 16.44 -7.84
CA ILE A 20 -9.44 17.53 -6.91
C ILE A 20 -10.96 17.65 -6.65
N ASN A 21 -11.79 17.22 -7.60
CA ASN A 21 -13.24 17.27 -7.49
C ASN A 21 -13.81 16.25 -6.47
N LYS A 22 -13.02 15.24 -6.09
CA LYS A 22 -13.41 14.19 -5.13
C LYS A 22 -13.06 14.55 -3.69
N TYR A 23 -12.51 15.74 -3.45
CA TYR A 23 -12.18 16.31 -2.14
C TYR A 23 -11.53 15.29 -1.21
N ASN A 24 -12.24 14.87 -0.15
CA ASN A 24 -11.72 13.98 0.89
C ASN A 24 -11.87 12.49 0.56
N SER A 25 -12.39 12.12 -0.60
CA SER A 25 -12.58 10.71 -0.95
C SER A 25 -11.21 10.06 -1.19
N PRO A 26 -10.76 9.10 -0.35
CA PRO A 26 -9.46 8.50 -0.51
C PRO A 26 -9.43 7.56 -1.71
N ILE A 27 -8.30 7.55 -2.44
CA ILE A 27 -7.99 6.44 -3.35
C ILE A 27 -7.34 5.34 -2.54
N TYR A 28 -7.99 4.18 -2.52
CA TYR A 28 -7.42 2.96 -1.97
C TYR A 28 -6.51 2.29 -2.99
N ARG A 29 -5.38 1.81 -2.52
CA ARG A 29 -4.45 0.99 -3.30
C ARG A 29 -4.14 -0.29 -2.55
N MET A 30 -4.09 -1.39 -3.29
CA MET A 30 -3.61 -2.66 -2.78
C MET A 30 -2.08 -2.71 -2.93
N ILE A 31 -1.39 -2.81 -1.81
CA ILE A 31 0.05 -2.97 -1.75
C ILE A 31 0.33 -4.46 -1.57
N VAL A 32 0.94 -5.08 -2.57
CA VAL A 32 1.43 -6.46 -2.50
C VAL A 32 2.95 -6.42 -2.49
N ARG A 33 3.56 -7.02 -1.47
CA ARG A 33 5.01 -7.15 -1.36
C ARG A 33 5.38 -8.63 -1.23
N PHE A 34 6.27 -9.06 -2.10
CA PHE A 34 6.92 -10.36 -2.01
C PHE A 34 8.26 -10.20 -1.31
N SER A 35 8.45 -10.95 -0.24
CA SER A 35 9.76 -11.22 0.36
C SER A 35 10.13 -12.67 0.10
N ASN A 36 11.36 -13.07 0.43
CA ASN A 36 11.87 -14.41 0.11
C ASN A 36 10.97 -15.53 0.64
N ASN A 37 10.41 -15.36 1.85
CA ASN A 37 9.64 -16.40 2.54
C ASN A 37 8.21 -15.96 2.91
N VAL A 38 7.85 -14.69 2.67
CA VAL A 38 6.60 -14.11 3.17
C VAL A 38 5.98 -13.20 2.12
N ILE A 39 4.67 -13.30 1.98
CA ILE A 39 3.83 -12.37 1.21
C ILE A 39 3.13 -11.44 2.20
N ILE A 40 3.14 -10.14 1.90
CA ILE A 40 2.46 -9.12 2.68
C ILE A 40 1.48 -8.41 1.76
N THR A 41 0.20 -8.40 2.13
CA THR A 41 -0.84 -7.64 1.43
C THR A 41 -1.44 -6.60 2.36
N GLN A 42 -1.62 -5.38 1.85
CA GLN A 42 -2.18 -4.27 2.63
C GLN A 42 -3.08 -3.43 1.74
N ILE A 43 -4.22 -3.00 2.26
CA ILE A 43 -5.03 -1.95 1.65
C ILE A 43 -4.72 -0.65 2.37
N ALA A 44 -4.26 0.35 1.61
CA ALA A 44 -3.89 1.64 2.16
C ALA A 44 -4.41 2.79 1.31
N TYR A 45 -4.56 3.95 1.92
CA TYR A 45 -4.77 5.21 1.22
C TYR A 45 -3.78 6.26 1.74
N ALA A 46 -3.51 7.28 0.94
CA ALA A 46 -2.56 8.32 1.34
C ALA A 46 -3.24 9.44 2.14
N ARG A 47 -2.57 9.92 3.18
CA ARG A 47 -2.79 11.25 3.77
C ARG A 47 -1.50 12.06 3.66
N ILE A 48 -1.61 13.36 3.94
CA ILE A 48 -0.47 14.31 3.88
C ILE A 48 0.65 13.87 4.82
N GLU A 49 0.30 13.41 6.02
CA GLU A 49 1.27 12.96 7.02
C GLU A 49 1.89 11.61 6.62
N VAL A 50 1.06 10.56 6.56
CA VAL A 50 1.48 9.18 6.30
C VAL A 50 0.35 8.42 5.58
N ASP A 51 0.69 7.31 4.93
CA ASP A 51 -0.30 6.35 4.45
C ASP A 51 -1.05 5.70 5.62
N VAL A 52 -2.39 5.66 5.54
CA VAL A 52 -3.22 4.95 6.51
C VAL A 52 -3.50 3.56 5.97
N ILE A 53 -3.22 2.54 6.79
CA ILE A 53 -3.51 1.14 6.50
C ILE A 53 -4.91 0.83 7.01
N VAL A 54 -5.76 0.28 6.14
CA VAL A 54 -7.13 -0.12 6.47
C VAL A 54 -7.16 -1.56 6.96
N CYS A 55 -6.53 -2.45 6.21
CA CYS A 55 -6.34 -3.84 6.58
C CYS A 55 -4.98 -4.32 6.07
N ALA A 56 -4.45 -5.32 6.76
CA ALA A 56 -3.20 -5.98 6.43
C ALA A 56 -3.38 -7.47 6.68
N GLU A 57 -2.80 -8.28 5.80
CA GLU A 57 -2.78 -9.74 5.92
C GLU A 57 -1.36 -10.22 5.61
N TYR A 58 -0.93 -11.23 6.35
CA TYR A 58 0.41 -11.79 6.22
C TYR A 58 0.36 -13.28 5.91
N ALA A 59 1.30 -13.75 5.08
CA ALA A 59 1.31 -15.15 4.67
C ALA A 59 1.47 -16.16 5.82
N HIS A 60 1.97 -15.75 7.00
CA HIS A 60 2.05 -16.66 8.15
C HIS A 60 0.69 -16.92 8.80
N GLU A 61 -0.26 -15.98 8.67
CA GLU A 61 -1.63 -16.12 9.19
C GLU A 61 -2.42 -17.17 8.39
N LEU A 62 -2.01 -17.45 7.13
CA LEU A 62 -2.61 -18.50 6.29
C LEU A 62 -2.56 -19.89 6.91
N THR A 63 -1.56 -20.19 7.75
CA THR A 63 -1.45 -21.49 8.44
C THR A 63 -2.66 -21.81 9.33
N GLN A 64 -3.43 -20.79 9.73
CA GLN A 64 -4.66 -20.96 10.49
C GLN A 64 -5.84 -21.42 9.64
N TYR A 65 -5.70 -21.37 8.31
CA TYR A 65 -6.79 -21.56 7.34
C TYR A 65 -6.57 -22.75 6.38
N GLY A 66 -5.47 -23.52 6.49
CA GLY A 66 -5.25 -24.76 5.72
C GLY A 66 -3.79 -25.10 5.43
#